data_AF-A0A101CIN7-F1
#
_entry.id   AF-A0A101CIN7-F1
#
_cell.length_a   1.000
_cell.length_b   1.000
_cell.length_c   1.000
_cell.angle_alpha   90.00
_cell.angle_beta   90.00
_cell.angle_gamma   90.00
#
_symmetry.space_group_name_H-M   'P 1'
#
loop_
_entity.id
_entity.type
_entity.pdbx_description
1 polymer ?
#
loop_
_entity_poly.entity_id
_entity_poly.type
_entity_poly.pdbx_seq_one_letter_code
_entity_poly.pdbx_strand_id
1 'polypeptide(L)'
;MLPYFENQEALTNNLATIKTFEIIELLLRYTRIQNLLFNFEDDFKIELEVYMNKNYMHNIPLAQFAKLTGRSISTFKRDFQEIFNQTPNKWLIKKRLDLAHFLISKQGKKPNEIYDDVGFVNFSHFSRSFKAEFGINPSEIEKDNS
;
A
#
# COMPACT_ATOMS: atom_id res chain seq x y z
N MET A 1 32.81 -3.42 16.99
CA MET A 1 32.50 -4.24 15.80
C MET A 1 32.67 -3.40 14.52
N LEU A 2 33.90 -2.94 14.23
CA LEU A 2 34.24 -2.18 13.01
C LEU A 2 35.61 -2.53 12.36
N PRO A 3 36.39 -3.55 12.76
CA PRO A 3 37.71 -3.79 12.14
C PRO A 3 37.67 -4.48 10.76
N TYR A 4 36.50 -4.88 10.26
CA TYR A 4 36.38 -5.69 9.04
C TYR A 4 36.18 -4.88 7.76
N PHE A 5 35.58 -3.69 7.84
CA PHE A 5 35.40 -2.82 6.68
C PHE A 5 36.70 -2.11 6.27
N GLU A 6 37.66 -2.01 7.19
CA GLU A 6 38.93 -1.33 6.98
C GLU A 6 40.04 -2.26 6.47
N ASN A 7 39.83 -3.58 6.47
CA ASN A 7 40.87 -4.54 6.08
C ASN A 7 40.31 -5.70 5.23
N GLN A 8 40.42 -5.56 3.90
CA GLN A 8 39.94 -6.54 2.91
C GLN A 8 40.64 -7.92 3.03
N GLU A 9 41.82 -7.99 3.64
CA GLU A 9 42.56 -9.25 3.85
C GLU A 9 42.07 -10.07 5.06
N ALA A 10 41.26 -9.47 5.95
CA ALA A 10 40.85 -10.11 7.20
C ALA A 10 39.61 -11.03 7.06
N LEU A 11 38.86 -10.93 5.97
CA LEU A 11 37.64 -11.70 5.77
C LEU A 11 37.92 -13.05 5.10
N THR A 12 38.60 -13.95 5.82
CA THR A 12 38.80 -15.31 5.33
C THR A 12 37.46 -16.03 5.13
N ASN A 13 37.39 -16.97 4.18
CA ASN A 13 36.16 -17.75 3.93
C ASN A 13 35.61 -18.40 5.22
N ASN A 14 36.50 -18.91 6.07
CA ASN A 14 36.12 -19.48 7.37
C ASN A 14 35.46 -18.43 8.28
N LEU A 15 36.07 -17.26 8.41
CA LEU A 15 35.50 -16.19 9.22
C LEU A 15 34.16 -15.69 8.64
N ALA A 16 34.05 -15.58 7.32
CA ALA A 16 32.79 -15.23 6.65
C ALA A 16 31.70 -16.27 6.89
N THR A 17 32.03 -17.56 6.89
CA THR A 17 31.11 -18.65 7.25
C THR A 17 30.66 -18.52 8.71
N ILE A 18 31.59 -18.34 9.65
CA ILE A 18 31.26 -18.16 11.07
C ILE A 18 30.34 -16.95 11.28
N LYS A 19 30.67 -15.82 10.65
CA LYS A 19 29.86 -14.59 10.76
C LYS A 19 28.48 -14.75 10.11
N THR A 20 28.39 -15.50 9.02
CA THR A 20 27.10 -15.86 8.41
C THR A 20 26.25 -16.65 9.40
N PHE A 21 26.80 -17.69 10.05
CA PHE A 21 26.05 -18.46 11.06
C PHE A 21 25.66 -17.62 12.27
N GLU A 22 26.56 -16.77 12.78
CA GLU A 22 26.26 -15.86 13.89
C GLU A 22 25.12 -14.90 13.56
N ILE A 23 25.13 -14.31 12.37
CA ILE A 23 24.06 -13.41 11.90
C ILE A 23 22.74 -14.17 11.76
N ILE A 24 22.76 -15.37 11.16
CA ILE A 24 21.55 -16.22 11.06
C ILE A 24 21.01 -16.48 12.47
N GLU A 25 21.82 -16.98 13.41
CA GLU A 25 21.40 -17.23 14.79
C GLU A 25 20.82 -15.99 15.49
N LEU A 26 21.45 -14.83 15.31
CA LEU A 26 20.93 -13.57 15.84
C LEU A 26 19.58 -13.20 15.22
N LEU A 27 19.46 -13.27 13.90
CA LEU A 27 18.21 -12.97 13.18
C LEU A 27 17.08 -13.95 13.56
N LEU A 28 17.41 -15.22 13.81
CA LEU A 28 16.45 -16.22 14.28
C LEU A 28 16.01 -15.98 15.72
N ARG A 29 16.86 -15.42 16.57
CA ARG A 29 16.48 -15.06 17.94
C ARG A 29 15.48 -13.90 18.00
N TYR A 30 15.51 -13.00 17.01
CA TYR A 30 14.52 -11.94 16.85
C TYR A 30 13.34 -12.46 16.02
N THR A 31 12.33 -12.99 16.71
CA THR A 31 11.12 -13.67 16.19
C THR A 31 10.41 -13.02 15.00
N ARG A 32 10.66 -11.74 14.71
CA ARG A 32 10.05 -11.02 13.58
C ARG A 32 10.68 -11.33 12.22
N ILE A 33 11.88 -11.93 12.17
CA ILE A 33 12.64 -12.17 10.92
C ILE A 33 12.75 -13.66 10.57
N GLN A 34 12.44 -14.57 11.51
CA GLN A 34 12.47 -16.03 11.29
C GLN A 34 11.73 -16.43 10.01
N ASN A 35 10.57 -15.82 9.79
CA ASN A 35 9.74 -16.11 8.65
C ASN A 35 10.46 -15.70 7.33
N LEU A 36 11.11 -14.52 7.27
CA LEU A 36 11.87 -14.05 6.10
C LEU A 36 13.07 -14.94 5.72
N LEU A 37 13.62 -15.70 6.67
CA LEU A 37 14.79 -16.56 6.47
C LEU A 37 14.44 -18.00 6.08
N PHE A 38 13.26 -18.49 6.46
CA PHE A 38 12.90 -19.90 6.30
C PHE A 38 11.75 -20.16 5.34
N ASN A 39 10.91 -19.17 5.06
CA ASN A 39 9.80 -19.32 4.13
C ASN A 39 10.15 -18.66 2.79
N PHE A 40 10.92 -19.36 1.95
CA PHE A 40 11.08 -18.99 0.54
C PHE A 40 9.90 -19.47 -0.32
N GLU A 41 9.07 -20.37 0.21
CA GLU A 41 7.90 -20.93 -0.47
C GLU A 41 6.56 -20.37 0.05
N ASP A 42 6.53 -19.79 1.25
CA ASP A 42 5.34 -19.15 1.80
C ASP A 42 5.39 -17.63 1.62
N ASP A 43 4.47 -17.15 0.78
CA ASP A 43 4.18 -15.76 0.50
C ASP A 43 4.21 -14.86 1.76
N PHE A 44 5.31 -14.13 1.99
CA PHE A 44 5.30 -12.85 2.74
C PHE A 44 4.55 -11.76 1.97
N LYS A 45 3.46 -12.13 1.30
CA LYS A 45 2.53 -11.19 0.73
C LYS A 45 1.98 -10.39 1.91
N ILE A 46 2.30 -9.11 1.93
CA ILE A 46 1.57 -8.17 2.78
C ILE A 46 0.09 -8.42 2.49
N GLU A 47 -0.69 -8.57 3.57
CA GLU A 47 -2.12 -8.80 3.48
C GLU A 47 -2.74 -7.69 2.62
N LEU A 48 -3.21 -8.06 1.43
CA LEU A 48 -3.55 -7.11 0.37
C LEU A 48 -4.64 -6.15 0.85
N GLU A 49 -5.65 -6.68 1.55
CA GLU A 49 -6.76 -5.90 2.05
C GLU A 49 -6.32 -4.84 3.06
N VAL A 50 -5.54 -5.24 4.07
CA VAL A 50 -5.03 -4.33 5.09
C VAL A 50 -4.13 -3.26 4.47
N TYR A 51 -3.26 -3.66 3.54
CA TYR A 51 -2.40 -2.71 2.84
C TYR A 51 -3.21 -1.70 2.03
N MET A 52 -4.15 -2.17 1.23
CA MET A 52 -4.95 -1.29 0.37
C MET A 52 -5.83 -0.34 1.17
N ASN A 53 -6.48 -0.81 2.24
CA ASN A 53 -7.29 0.05 3.11
C ASN A 53 -6.46 1.12 3.84
N LYS A 54 -5.16 0.89 4.10
CA LYS A 54 -4.27 1.90 4.70
C LYS A 54 -3.71 2.90 3.68
N ASN A 55 -3.56 2.48 2.41
CA ASN A 55 -2.76 3.20 1.43
C ASN A 55 -3.55 3.70 0.20
N TYR A 56 -4.86 3.50 0.14
CA TYR A 56 -5.67 3.86 -1.04
C TYR A 56 -5.60 5.35 -1.41
N MET A 57 -5.30 6.25 -0.47
CA MET A 57 -5.15 7.69 -0.71
C MET A 57 -3.84 8.02 -1.46
N HIS A 58 -2.86 7.12 -1.48
CA HIS A 58 -1.61 7.38 -2.20
C HIS A 58 -1.82 7.40 -3.70
N ASN A 59 -1.47 8.53 -4.31
CA ASN A 59 -1.54 8.74 -5.74
C ASN A 59 -0.33 8.09 -6.45
N ILE A 60 -0.32 6.76 -6.51
CA ILE A 60 0.71 5.97 -7.19
C ILE A 60 0.09 5.03 -8.24
N PRO A 61 0.84 4.63 -9.27
CA PRO A 61 0.36 3.69 -10.28
C PRO A 61 0.02 2.32 -9.68
N LEU A 62 -0.92 1.61 -10.31
CA LEU A 62 -1.33 0.27 -9.86
C LEU A 62 -0.17 -0.73 -9.79
N ALA A 63 0.80 -0.61 -10.71
CA ALA A 63 2.02 -1.42 -10.71
C ALA A 63 2.85 -1.22 -9.43
N GLN A 64 2.80 -0.03 -8.83
CA GLN A 64 3.52 0.24 -7.59
C GLN A 64 2.82 -0.38 -6.38
N PHE A 65 1.48 -0.39 -6.33
CA PHE A 65 0.72 -1.15 -5.33
C PHE A 65 1.02 -2.65 -5.42
N ALA A 66 1.08 -3.22 -6.63
CA ALA A 66 1.45 -4.61 -6.84
C ALA A 66 2.87 -4.91 -6.31
N LYS A 67 3.85 -4.07 -6.68
CA LYS A 67 5.24 -4.21 -6.21
C LYS A 67 5.35 -4.12 -4.69
N LEU A 68 4.70 -3.15 -4.06
CA LEU A 68 4.77 -2.94 -2.60
C LEU A 68 4.09 -4.05 -1.81
N THR A 69 3.19 -4.80 -2.43
CA THR A 69 2.53 -5.97 -1.82
C THR A 69 3.19 -7.30 -2.20
N GLY A 70 4.37 -7.27 -2.82
CA GLY A 70 5.13 -8.46 -3.20
C GLY A 70 4.51 -9.25 -4.36
N ARG A 71 3.71 -8.59 -5.22
CA ARG A 71 2.93 -9.24 -6.28
C ARG A 71 3.35 -8.76 -7.67
N SER A 72 3.33 -9.68 -8.62
CA SER A 72 3.26 -9.31 -10.04
C SER A 72 1.92 -8.58 -10.31
N ILE A 73 1.82 -7.81 -11.40
CA ILE A 73 0.58 -7.10 -11.72
C ILE A 73 -0.60 -8.06 -12.01
N SER A 74 -0.34 -9.23 -12.59
CA SER A 74 -1.35 -10.24 -12.87
C SER A 74 -1.85 -10.91 -11.59
N THR A 75 -0.93 -11.34 -10.72
CA THR A 75 -1.24 -11.86 -9.38
C THR A 75 -2.02 -10.85 -8.58
N PHE A 76 -1.59 -9.59 -8.56
CA PHE A 76 -2.28 -8.51 -7.86
C PHE A 76 -3.73 -8.37 -8.32
N LYS A 77 -3.99 -8.32 -9.64
CA LYS A 77 -5.37 -8.22 -10.16
C LYS A 77 -6.24 -9.44 -9.79
N ARG A 78 -5.67 -10.65 -9.84
CA ARG A 78 -6.39 -11.88 -9.48
C ARG A 78 -6.75 -11.88 -7.99
N ASP A 79 -5.76 -11.70 -7.12
CA ASP A 79 -5.95 -11.67 -5.67
C ASP A 79 -6.95 -10.56 -5.27
N PHE A 80 -6.90 -9.40 -5.95
CA PHE A 80 -7.85 -8.31 -5.71
C PHE A 80 -9.29 -8.68 -6.08
N GLN A 81 -9.47 -9.37 -7.21
CA GLN A 81 -10.79 -9.82 -7.64
C GLN A 81 -11.35 -10.88 -6.68
N GLU A 82 -10.51 -11.78 -6.17
CA GLU A 82 -10.91 -12.80 -5.18
C GLU A 82 -11.34 -12.17 -3.83
N ILE A 83 -10.61 -11.15 -3.37
CA ILE A 83 -10.88 -10.50 -2.07
C ILE A 83 -12.06 -9.51 -2.16
N PHE A 84 -12.08 -8.66 -3.19
CA PHE A 84 -13.01 -7.53 -3.27
C PHE A 84 -14.13 -7.70 -4.29
N ASN A 85 -14.14 -8.78 -5.07
CA ASN A 85 -15.07 -9.01 -6.18
C ASN A 85 -15.11 -7.86 -7.21
N GLN A 86 -14.03 -7.08 -7.32
CA GLN A 86 -13.93 -5.91 -8.18
C GLN A 86 -12.53 -5.72 -8.73
N THR A 87 -12.41 -4.99 -9.85
CA THR A 87 -11.10 -4.60 -10.38
C THR A 87 -10.45 -3.57 -9.46
N PRO A 88 -9.11 -3.59 -9.32
CA PRO A 88 -8.41 -2.67 -8.42
C PRO A 88 -8.68 -1.19 -8.67
N ASN A 89 -8.74 -0.77 -9.95
CA ASN A 89 -8.99 0.62 -10.30
C ASN A 89 -10.40 1.06 -9.89
N LYS A 90 -11.41 0.20 -10.10
CA LYS A 90 -12.79 0.50 -9.74
C LYS A 90 -12.92 0.63 -8.22
N TRP A 91 -12.34 -0.32 -7.48
CA TRP A 91 -12.32 -0.28 -6.01
C TRP A 91 -11.61 0.97 -5.48
N LEU A 92 -10.46 1.32 -6.06
CA LEU A 92 -9.65 2.46 -5.63
C LEU A 92 -10.42 3.77 -5.82
N ILE A 93 -11.01 3.97 -7.00
CA ILE A 93 -11.83 5.15 -7.29
C ILE A 93 -13.00 5.22 -6.31
N LYS A 94 -13.75 4.11 -6.14
CA LYS A 94 -14.91 4.06 -5.24
C LYS A 94 -14.52 4.42 -3.79
N LYS A 95 -13.48 3.79 -3.23
CA LYS A 95 -13.01 4.08 -1.86
C LYS A 95 -12.62 5.55 -1.65
N ARG A 96 -11.96 6.17 -2.64
CA ARG A 96 -11.59 7.59 -2.59
C ARG A 96 -12.82 8.49 -2.66
N LEU A 97 -13.79 8.15 -3.51
CA LEU A 97 -15.06 8.87 -3.64
C LEU A 97 -15.92 8.74 -2.39
N ASP A 98 -15.99 7.56 -1.77
CA ASP A 98 -16.69 7.33 -0.50
C ASP A 98 -16.11 8.21 0.61
N LEU A 99 -14.77 8.29 0.71
CA LEU A 99 -14.10 9.19 1.66
C LEU A 99 -14.43 10.66 1.35
N ALA A 100 -14.35 11.08 0.08
CA ALA A 100 -14.68 12.45 -0.30
C ALA A 100 -16.13 12.80 0.04
N HIS A 101 -17.07 11.90 -0.24
CA HIS A 101 -18.48 12.07 0.11
C HIS A 101 -18.65 12.26 1.62
N PHE A 102 -17.97 11.46 2.44
CA PHE A 102 -17.98 11.61 3.89
C PHE A 102 -17.42 12.97 4.35
N LEU A 103 -16.28 13.40 3.80
CA LEU A 103 -15.66 14.69 4.15
C LEU A 103 -16.56 15.88 3.77
N ILE A 104 -17.25 15.81 2.64
CA ILE A 104 -18.14 16.89 2.19
C ILE A 104 -19.44 16.89 3.02
N SER A 105 -20.14 15.75 3.06
CA SER A 105 -21.46 15.65 3.71
C SER A 105 -21.41 15.77 5.23
N LYS A 106 -20.39 15.19 5.89
CA LYS A 106 -20.31 15.17 7.36
C LYS A 106 -19.40 16.25 7.93
N GLN A 107 -18.29 16.57 7.27
CA GLN A 107 -17.33 17.56 7.76
C GLN A 107 -17.48 18.94 7.11
N GLY A 108 -18.30 19.07 6.06
CA GLY A 108 -18.50 20.34 5.37
C GLY A 108 -17.27 20.84 4.63
N LYS A 109 -16.32 19.94 4.29
CA LYS A 109 -15.13 20.33 3.54
C LYS A 109 -15.48 20.68 2.09
N LYS A 110 -14.77 21.65 1.51
CA LYS A 110 -15.00 22.02 0.11
C LYS A 110 -14.35 21.00 -0.82
N PRO A 111 -15.03 20.59 -1.91
CA PRO A 111 -14.47 19.66 -2.90
C PRO A 111 -13.09 20.06 -3.44
N ASN A 112 -12.88 21.35 -3.70
CA ASN A 112 -11.61 21.88 -4.22
C ASN A 112 -10.45 21.77 -3.22
N GLU A 113 -10.73 21.57 -1.93
CA GLU A 113 -9.72 21.51 -0.86
C GLU A 113 -9.36 20.07 -0.47
N ILE A 114 -10.06 19.06 -0.99
CA ILE A 114 -9.89 17.66 -0.55
C ILE A 114 -9.55 16.67 -1.67
N TYR A 115 -9.64 17.06 -2.94
CA TYR A 115 -9.52 16.11 -4.05
C TYR A 115 -8.14 15.43 -4.06
N ASP A 116 -7.10 16.17 -3.74
CA ASP A 116 -5.72 15.72 -3.60
C ASP A 116 -5.51 14.89 -2.34
N ASP A 117 -6.08 15.31 -1.20
CA ASP A 117 -6.06 14.57 0.07
C ASP A 117 -6.67 13.16 -0.07
N VAL A 118 -7.76 13.03 -0.83
CA VAL A 118 -8.39 11.72 -1.08
C VAL A 118 -7.69 10.92 -2.18
N GLY A 119 -6.65 11.47 -2.80
CA GLY A 119 -5.77 10.74 -3.74
C GLY A 119 -6.05 10.96 -5.22
N PHE A 120 -6.80 11.99 -5.62
CA PHE A 120 -6.94 12.37 -7.03
C PHE A 120 -5.86 13.36 -7.46
N VAL A 121 -5.32 13.20 -8.67
CA VAL A 121 -4.30 14.12 -9.24
C VAL A 121 -4.91 15.48 -9.58
N ASN A 122 -6.14 15.49 -10.10
CA ASN A 122 -6.77 16.69 -10.61
C ASN A 122 -8.26 16.72 -10.31
N PHE A 123 -8.75 17.93 -10.11
CA PHE A 123 -10.14 18.19 -9.75
C PHE A 123 -11.13 17.78 -10.84
N SER A 124 -10.78 17.95 -12.12
CA SER A 124 -11.67 17.59 -13.24
C SER A 124 -12.00 16.10 -13.30
N HIS A 125 -11.01 15.22 -13.07
CA HIS A 125 -11.21 13.79 -12.99
C HIS A 125 -12.03 13.45 -11.75
N PHE A 126 -11.69 14.03 -10.59
CA PHE A 126 -12.44 13.87 -9.35
C PHE A 126 -13.93 14.21 -9.53
N SER A 127 -14.25 15.41 -10.02
CA SER A 127 -15.64 15.87 -10.17
C SER A 127 -16.45 14.99 -11.13
N ARG A 128 -15.84 14.53 -12.24
CA ARG A 128 -16.50 13.63 -13.19
C ARG A 128 -16.76 12.26 -12.58
N SER A 129 -15.77 11.69 -11.91
CA SER A 129 -15.91 10.40 -11.22
C SER A 129 -16.93 10.47 -10.08
N PHE A 130 -16.93 11.57 -9.33
CA PHE A 130 -17.87 11.80 -8.24
C PHE A 130 -19.32 11.84 -8.73
N LYS A 131 -19.59 12.63 -9.78
CA LYS A 131 -20.91 12.69 -10.40
C LYS A 131 -21.35 11.34 -10.97
N ALA A 132 -20.42 10.57 -11.55
CA ALA A 132 -20.73 9.25 -12.08
C ALA A 132 -21.13 8.24 -10.98
N GLU A 133 -20.55 8.35 -9.79
CA GLU A 133 -20.84 7.44 -8.67
C GLU A 133 -22.09 7.85 -7.88
N PHE A 134 -22.28 9.15 -7.60
CA PHE A 134 -23.34 9.65 -6.72
C PHE A 134 -24.48 10.38 -7.44
N GLY A 135 -24.39 10.60 -8.74
CA GLY A 135 -25.42 11.28 -9.55
C GLY A 135 -25.42 12.82 -9.46
N ILE A 136 -24.79 13.39 -8.44
CA ILE A 136 -24.72 14.85 -8.18
C ILE A 136 -23.27 15.35 -8.19
N ASN A 137 -23.08 16.65 -8.44
CA ASN A 137 -21.74 17.23 -8.35
C ASN A 137 -21.30 17.31 -6.88
N PRO A 138 -19.99 17.19 -6.60
CA PRO A 138 -19.50 17.28 -5.22
C PRO A 138 -19.77 18.66 -4.60
N SER A 139 -19.91 19.72 -5.40
CA SER A 139 -20.26 21.07 -4.95
C SER A 139 -21.73 21.25 -4.57
N GLU A 140 -22.60 20.31 -4.94
CA GLU A 140 -24.05 20.35 -4.68
C GLU A 140 -24.41 19.61 -3.38
N ILE A 141 -23.44 18.96 -2.72
CA ILE A 141 -23.69 18.28 -1.45
C ILE A 141 -23.85 19.32 -0.35
N GLU A 142 -25.02 19.30 0.27
CA GLU A 142 -25.29 20.02 1.51
C GLU A 142 -24.77 19.23 2.71
N LYS A 143 -24.36 19.95 3.77
CA LYS A 143 -23.90 19.33 5.01
C LYS A 143 -25.09 18.68 5.72
N ASP A 144 -24.98 17.39 6.01
CA ASP A 144 -25.94 16.72 6.88
C ASP A 144 -25.80 17.29 8.29
N ASN A 145 -26.84 17.97 8.77
CA ASN A 145 -26.91 18.52 10.14
C ASN A 145 -27.42 17.50 11.18
N SER A 146 -27.23 16.20 10.93
CA SER A 146 -27.69 15.11 11.81
C SER A 146 -26.66 14.73 12.86
#